data_AF-A0A7C9CJ43-F1
#
_entry.id   AF-A0A7C9CJ43-F1
#
_cell.length_a   1.000
_cell.length_b   1.000
_cell.length_c   1.000
_cell.angle_alpha   90.00
_cell.angle_beta   90.00
_cell.angle_gamma   90.00
#
_symmetry.space_group_name_H-M   'P 1'
#
loop_
_entity.id
_entity.type
_entity.pdbx_description
1 polymer ?
#
loop_
_entity_poly.entity_id
_entity_poly.type
_entity_poly.pdbx_seq_one_letter_code
_entity_poly.pdbx_strand_id
1 'polypeptide(L)'
;ELAREAVRKSLVLLKNGAPDDKPVLPLPKKAPKVLVAGSHADNLGYQCGGWTIQWQGLSGNNLTEGTTILTAIKNTVDPKTDVVYQENPDSDYVKSKTFSYAIVIVGELPYAETFGDSMNLTISAPGYETITNVCGAIKCVVVVISGRPVVIEPYMAHMDALVAAWLPGTEGQGVADVLFGNYGFTGKLSRTWFKTVDQLPMNVGDPHYDP
;
A
#
# COMPACT_ATOMS: atom_id res chain seq x y z
N GLU A 1 18.05 9.65 0.61
CA GLU A 1 17.47 11.00 0.84
C GLU A 1 16.61 11.55 -0.30
N LEU A 2 17.13 11.91 -1.49
CA LEU A 2 16.28 12.53 -2.53
C LEU A 2 15.14 11.61 -3.00
N ALA A 3 15.43 10.33 -3.27
CA ALA A 3 14.41 9.36 -3.65
C ALA A 3 13.38 9.14 -2.52
N ARG A 4 13.81 9.07 -1.26
CA ARG A 4 12.91 9.03 -0.08
C ARG A 4 11.96 10.23 -0.02
N GLU A 5 12.46 11.42 -0.35
CA GLU A 5 11.62 12.62 -0.48
C GLU A 5 10.59 12.50 -1.61
N ALA A 6 11.01 12.01 -2.77
CA ALA A 6 10.12 11.78 -3.90
C ALA A 6 9.02 10.77 -3.54
N VAL A 7 9.37 9.68 -2.85
CA VAL A 7 8.42 8.69 -2.34
C VAL A 7 7.39 9.35 -1.45
N ARG A 8 7.79 10.06 -0.37
CA ARG A 8 6.82 10.67 0.55
C ARG A 8 5.88 11.67 -0.14
N LYS A 9 6.37 12.38 -1.16
CA LYS A 9 5.59 13.36 -1.94
C LYS A 9 4.67 12.72 -3.00
N SER A 10 4.96 11.51 -3.45
CA SER A 10 4.15 10.81 -4.46
C SER A 10 2.92 10.13 -3.87
N LEU A 11 2.95 9.74 -2.59
CA LEU A 11 1.85 9.02 -1.96
C LEU A 11 0.57 9.87 -1.90
N VAL A 12 -0.54 9.25 -2.30
CA VAL A 12 -1.87 9.86 -2.28
C VAL A 12 -2.73 9.16 -1.22
N LEU A 13 -3.25 9.94 -0.28
CA LEU A 13 -4.16 9.45 0.76
C LEU A 13 -5.59 9.45 0.20
N LEU A 14 -6.16 8.27 0.00
CA LEU A 14 -7.48 8.08 -0.62
C LEU A 14 -8.61 7.92 0.41
N LYS A 15 -8.29 7.38 1.58
CA LYS A 15 -9.23 7.22 2.71
C LYS A 15 -8.48 7.37 4.02
N ASN A 16 -9.09 8.00 5.03
CA ASN A 16 -8.50 8.14 6.37
C ASN A 16 -9.56 8.21 7.49
N GLY A 17 -10.33 7.13 7.64
CA GLY A 17 -11.49 7.04 8.51
C GLY A 17 -12.81 7.28 7.77
N ALA A 18 -13.93 7.01 8.45
CA ALA A 18 -15.24 7.49 8.01
C ALA A 18 -15.36 9.00 8.26
N PRO A 19 -16.29 9.72 7.59
CA PRO A 19 -16.44 11.17 7.72
C PRO A 19 -16.56 11.70 9.16
N ASP A 20 -17.15 10.92 10.06
CA ASP A 20 -17.38 11.29 11.46
C ASP A 20 -16.38 10.65 12.45
N ASP A 21 -15.43 9.85 11.94
CA ASP A 21 -14.45 9.16 12.77
C ASP A 21 -13.19 9.99 12.99
N LYS A 22 -12.46 9.67 14.06
CA LYS A 22 -11.10 10.17 14.24
C LYS A 22 -10.20 9.63 13.10
N PRO A 23 -9.35 10.48 12.49
CA PRO A 23 -8.38 10.04 11.50
C PRO A 23 -7.52 8.87 12.00
N VAL A 24 -7.25 7.92 11.10
CA VAL A 24 -6.44 6.73 11.39
C VAL A 24 -4.95 7.06 11.27
N LEU A 25 -4.60 7.86 10.27
CA LEU A 25 -3.27 8.38 10.01
C LEU A 25 -3.14 9.82 10.53
N PRO A 26 -1.99 10.19 11.13
CA PRO A 26 -0.79 9.37 11.30
C PRO A 26 -0.91 8.32 12.42
N LEU A 27 -0.27 7.16 12.22
CA LEU A 27 -0.21 6.08 13.20
C LEU A 27 0.72 6.45 14.37
N PRO A 28 0.42 6.03 15.61
CA PRO A 28 1.31 6.25 16.73
C PRO A 28 2.54 5.35 16.60
N LYS A 29 3.75 5.94 16.63
CA LYS A 29 5.01 5.18 16.58
C LYS A 29 5.18 4.21 17.76
N LYS A 30 4.57 4.51 18.90
CA LYS A 30 4.63 3.68 20.10
C LYS A 30 3.31 2.95 20.30
N ALA A 31 3.36 1.63 20.18
CA ALA A 31 2.24 0.74 20.43
C ALA A 31 2.76 -0.57 21.05
N PRO A 32 1.96 -1.30 21.84
CA PRO A 32 2.41 -2.58 22.39
C PRO A 32 2.83 -3.60 21.32
N LYS A 33 2.03 -3.72 20.26
CA LYS A 33 2.23 -4.70 19.19
C LYS A 33 1.50 -4.26 17.91
N VAL A 34 2.15 -4.39 16.77
CA VAL A 34 1.62 -3.96 15.45
C VAL A 34 1.78 -5.10 14.44
N LEU A 35 0.80 -5.25 13.56
CA LEU A 35 0.86 -6.22 12.47
C LEU A 35 1.27 -5.50 11.19
N VAL A 36 2.25 -6.07 10.49
CA VAL A 36 2.54 -5.75 9.09
C VAL A 36 2.23 -7.00 8.27
N ALA A 37 1.45 -6.84 7.22
CA ALA A 37 1.00 -7.94 6.36
C ALA A 37 0.98 -7.56 4.89
N GLY A 38 0.74 -8.54 4.03
CA GLY A 38 0.62 -8.41 2.59
C GLY A 38 1.93 -8.74 1.85
N SER A 39 1.77 -9.28 0.64
CA SER A 39 2.86 -9.77 -0.22
C SER A 39 3.88 -8.71 -0.64
N HIS A 40 3.55 -7.43 -0.49
CA HIS A 40 4.41 -6.30 -0.87
C HIS A 40 5.08 -5.64 0.34
N ALA A 41 4.82 -6.12 1.56
CA ALA A 41 5.39 -5.52 2.77
C ALA A 41 6.91 -5.68 2.84
N ASP A 42 7.44 -6.87 2.50
CA ASP A 42 8.86 -7.18 2.59
C ASP A 42 9.46 -7.67 1.26
N ASN A 43 9.06 -7.02 0.16
CA ASN A 43 9.54 -7.34 -1.18
C ASN A 43 9.99 -6.08 -1.93
N LEU A 44 11.31 -5.87 -1.97
CA LEU A 44 11.97 -4.72 -2.59
C LEU A 44 11.72 -4.69 -4.10
N GLY A 45 11.77 -5.84 -4.76
CA GLY A 45 11.46 -5.95 -6.18
C GLY A 45 10.04 -5.47 -6.52
N TYR A 46 9.05 -5.85 -5.70
CA TYR A 46 7.65 -5.47 -5.93
C TYR A 46 7.41 -3.97 -5.74
N GLN A 47 7.99 -3.34 -4.71
CA GLN A 47 7.84 -1.89 -4.54
C GLN A 47 8.58 -1.07 -5.62
N CYS A 48 9.54 -1.66 -6.34
CA CYS A 48 10.21 -1.02 -7.46
C CYS A 48 9.47 -1.19 -8.79
N GLY A 49 8.89 -2.36 -9.06
CA GLY A 49 8.19 -2.65 -10.31
C GLY A 49 9.11 -2.99 -11.49
N GLY A 50 8.59 -2.85 -12.71
CA GLY A 50 9.33 -3.10 -13.95
C GLY A 50 10.53 -2.17 -14.12
N TRP A 51 11.40 -2.48 -15.09
CA TRP A 51 12.61 -1.71 -15.38
C TRP A 51 13.57 -1.53 -14.20
N THR A 52 13.51 -2.41 -13.20
CA THR A 52 14.41 -2.41 -12.05
C THR A 52 15.29 -3.65 -12.12
N ILE A 53 16.59 -3.48 -12.34
CA ILE A 53 17.61 -4.53 -12.58
C ILE A 53 17.33 -5.40 -13.83
N GLN A 54 16.14 -6.00 -13.92
CA GLN A 54 15.65 -6.75 -15.06
C GLN A 54 14.55 -5.97 -15.78
N TRP A 55 14.31 -6.31 -17.05
CA TRP A 55 13.30 -5.69 -17.88
C TRP A 55 11.90 -5.72 -17.23
N GLN A 56 11.43 -6.91 -16.86
CA GLN A 56 10.13 -7.11 -16.21
C GLN A 56 10.15 -6.78 -14.70
N GLY A 57 11.29 -6.32 -14.18
CA GLY A 57 11.52 -6.21 -12.73
C GLY A 57 11.85 -7.56 -12.10
N LEU A 58 11.82 -7.62 -10.78
CA LEU A 58 12.21 -8.79 -10.00
C LEU A 58 11.32 -9.01 -8.78
N SER A 59 11.43 -10.18 -8.16
CA SER A 59 10.89 -10.44 -6.82
C SER A 59 12.04 -10.62 -5.83
N GLY A 60 11.80 -10.24 -4.58
CA GLY A 60 12.71 -10.44 -3.46
C GLY A 60 13.69 -9.28 -3.25
N ASN A 61 14.63 -9.49 -2.35
CA ASN A 61 15.43 -8.42 -1.72
C ASN A 61 16.94 -8.50 -2.03
N ASN A 62 17.37 -9.48 -2.84
CA ASN A 62 18.78 -9.86 -2.94
C ASN A 62 19.52 -9.29 -4.16
N LEU A 63 18.81 -8.66 -5.11
CA LEU A 63 19.42 -8.19 -6.39
C LEU A 63 19.66 -6.69 -6.45
N THR A 64 19.22 -5.93 -5.44
CA THR A 64 19.49 -4.49 -5.33
C THR A 64 19.47 -4.07 -3.86
N GLU A 65 20.03 -2.90 -3.57
CA GLU A 65 20.03 -2.32 -2.23
C GLU A 65 18.84 -1.39 -2.05
N GLY A 66 18.25 -1.41 -0.86
CA GLY A 66 17.13 -0.56 -0.52
C GLY A 66 16.50 -0.92 0.80
N THR A 67 15.43 -0.22 1.14
CA THR A 67 14.65 -0.44 2.36
C THR A 67 13.25 -0.88 1.98
N THR A 68 12.87 -2.10 2.37
CA THR A 68 11.49 -2.57 2.24
C THR A 68 10.55 -1.77 3.14
N ILE A 69 9.25 -1.74 2.84
CA ILE A 69 8.28 -1.06 3.69
C ILE A 69 8.22 -1.67 5.09
N LEU A 70 8.35 -2.99 5.23
CA LEU A 70 8.47 -3.66 6.53
C LEU A 70 9.69 -3.15 7.32
N THR A 71 10.86 -3.08 6.66
CA THR A 71 12.09 -2.57 7.28
C THR A 71 11.93 -1.11 7.69
N ALA A 72 11.34 -0.28 6.82
CA ALA A 72 11.03 1.11 7.11
C ALA A 72 10.11 1.27 8.33
N ILE A 73 9.07 0.44 8.45
CA ILE A 73 8.18 0.44 9.62
C ILE A 73 8.96 0.10 10.88
N LYS A 74 9.76 -0.98 10.87
CA LYS A 74 10.62 -1.38 11.99
C LYS A 74 11.59 -0.27 12.42
N ASN A 75 12.16 0.47 11.47
CA ASN A 75 13.05 1.60 11.73
C ASN A 75 12.33 2.83 12.33
N THR A 76 11.01 2.93 12.15
CA THR A 76 10.24 4.14 12.48
C THR A 76 9.53 4.05 13.82
N VAL A 77 9.08 2.85 14.21
CA VAL A 77 8.37 2.64 15.47
C VAL A 77 9.30 2.80 16.68
N ASP A 78 8.71 3.07 17.85
CA ASP A 78 9.43 3.06 19.13
C ASP A 78 10.11 1.69 19.33
N PRO A 79 11.36 1.60 19.81
CA PRO A 79 12.07 0.34 20.02
C PRO A 79 11.36 -0.67 20.93
N LYS A 80 10.37 -0.23 21.72
CA LYS A 80 9.53 -1.09 22.57
C LYS A 80 8.28 -1.63 21.87
N THR A 81 8.03 -1.23 20.62
CA THR A 81 6.90 -1.72 19.81
C THR A 81 7.26 -3.05 19.18
N ASP A 82 6.47 -4.09 19.47
CA ASP A 82 6.63 -5.41 18.84
C ASP A 82 6.03 -5.39 17.43
N VAL A 83 6.87 -5.48 16.39
CA VAL A 83 6.44 -5.53 14.99
C VAL A 83 6.40 -6.97 14.52
N VAL A 84 5.20 -7.50 14.31
CA VAL A 84 4.99 -8.85 13.77
C VAL A 84 4.74 -8.74 12.27
N TYR A 85 5.52 -9.49 11.48
CA TYR A 85 5.26 -9.67 10.06
C TYR A 85 4.60 -11.03 9.83
N GLN A 86 3.48 -11.04 9.11
CA GLN A 86 2.87 -12.24 8.56
C GLN A 86 2.32 -11.89 7.18
N GLU A 87 2.78 -12.56 6.13
CA GLU A 87 2.48 -12.15 4.76
C GLU A 87 0.99 -12.25 4.42
N ASN A 88 0.36 -13.39 4.70
CA ASN A 88 -1.07 -13.61 4.46
C ASN A 88 -1.73 -14.27 5.68
N PRO A 89 -1.98 -13.53 6.79
CA PRO A 89 -2.69 -14.06 7.95
C PRO A 89 -4.16 -14.27 7.63
N ASP A 90 -4.73 -15.36 8.14
CA ASP A 90 -6.19 -15.51 8.20
C ASP A 90 -6.80 -14.64 9.31
N SER A 91 -8.13 -14.51 9.29
CA SER A 91 -8.86 -13.66 10.25
C SER A 91 -8.72 -14.17 11.70
N ASP A 92 -8.63 -15.48 11.91
CA ASP A 92 -8.57 -16.09 13.24
C ASP A 92 -7.21 -15.81 13.90
N TYR A 93 -6.12 -15.88 13.13
CA TYR A 93 -4.80 -15.46 13.56
C TYR A 93 -4.83 -14.01 14.05
N VAL A 94 -5.39 -13.09 13.26
CA VAL A 94 -5.43 -11.66 13.60
C VAL A 94 -6.24 -11.43 14.88
N LYS A 95 -7.41 -12.09 15.01
CA LYS A 95 -8.29 -11.98 16.19
C LYS A 95 -7.69 -12.63 17.46
N SER A 96 -6.88 -13.69 17.29
CA SER A 96 -6.26 -14.40 18.42
C SER A 96 -5.14 -13.60 19.11
N LYS A 97 -4.70 -12.50 18.50
CA LYS A 97 -3.59 -11.67 18.98
C LYS A 97 -4.08 -10.27 19.32
N THR A 98 -3.45 -9.64 20.30
CA THR A 98 -3.71 -8.24 20.66
C THR A 98 -2.79 -7.31 19.86
N PHE A 99 -3.17 -7.04 18.61
CA PHE A 99 -2.55 -6.01 17.79
C PHE A 99 -3.20 -4.65 18.10
N SER A 100 -2.43 -3.56 17.97
CA SER A 100 -2.94 -2.19 18.15
C SER A 100 -3.54 -1.64 16.86
N TYR A 101 -2.92 -1.98 15.73
CA TYR A 101 -3.37 -1.72 14.37
C TYR A 101 -2.60 -2.62 13.41
N ALA A 102 -3.06 -2.70 12.16
CA ALA A 102 -2.39 -3.40 11.08
C ALA A 102 -2.05 -2.46 9.92
N ILE A 103 -0.96 -2.75 9.23
CA ILE A 103 -0.58 -2.15 7.95
C ILE A 103 -0.50 -3.28 6.92
N VAL A 104 -1.35 -3.24 5.90
CA VAL A 104 -1.44 -4.24 4.83
C VAL A 104 -0.88 -3.63 3.54
N ILE A 105 0.19 -4.21 3.00
CA ILE A 105 0.85 -3.73 1.79
C ILE A 105 0.69 -4.78 0.69
N VAL A 106 -0.08 -4.43 -0.34
CA VAL A 106 -0.47 -5.31 -1.45
C VAL A 106 -0.42 -4.56 -2.77
N GLY A 107 -0.48 -5.26 -3.90
CA GLY A 107 -0.29 -4.59 -5.18
C GLY A 107 -0.24 -5.44 -6.43
N GLU A 108 0.06 -4.77 -7.54
CA GLU A 108 0.41 -5.43 -8.81
C GLU A 108 1.84 -6.01 -8.73
N LEU A 109 2.07 -7.17 -9.36
CA LEU A 109 3.43 -7.66 -9.58
C LEU A 109 4.17 -6.75 -10.57
N PRO A 110 5.53 -6.75 -10.57
CA PRO A 110 6.31 -6.06 -11.59
C PRO A 110 5.94 -6.49 -13.02
N TYR A 111 5.87 -5.50 -13.91
CA TYR A 111 5.67 -5.69 -15.35
C TYR A 111 6.30 -4.54 -16.14
N ALA A 112 6.60 -4.79 -17.40
CA ALA A 112 7.00 -3.78 -18.37
C ALA A 112 6.35 -4.04 -19.73
N GLU A 113 5.91 -2.97 -20.39
CA GLU A 113 5.35 -2.98 -21.74
C GLU A 113 4.13 -3.92 -21.87
N THR A 114 4.11 -4.81 -22.87
CA THR A 114 2.98 -5.69 -23.20
C THR A 114 2.64 -6.68 -22.08
N PHE A 115 3.59 -6.99 -21.21
CA PHE A 115 3.34 -7.83 -20.03
C PHE A 115 2.49 -7.11 -18.96
N GLY A 116 2.36 -5.78 -19.07
CA GLY A 116 1.48 -4.97 -18.25
C GLY A 116 0.06 -4.83 -18.80
N ASP A 117 -0.23 -5.30 -20.01
CA ASP A 117 -1.58 -5.18 -20.58
C ASP A 117 -2.57 -6.02 -19.77
N SER A 118 -3.61 -5.37 -19.26
CA SER A 118 -4.63 -6.02 -18.42
C SER A 118 -5.99 -5.40 -18.64
N MET A 119 -6.99 -6.25 -18.88
CA MET A 119 -8.39 -5.87 -19.05
C MET A 119 -9.17 -5.83 -17.73
N ASN A 120 -8.64 -6.42 -16.66
CA ASN A 120 -9.34 -6.51 -15.37
C ASN A 120 -8.79 -5.55 -14.31
N LEU A 121 -7.54 -5.07 -14.46
CA LEU A 121 -6.87 -4.12 -13.58
C LEU A 121 -6.98 -4.48 -12.08
N THR A 122 -6.87 -5.77 -11.75
CA THR A 122 -6.89 -6.29 -10.38
C THR A 122 -5.49 -6.43 -9.81
N ILE A 123 -5.32 -6.26 -8.49
CA ILE A 123 -4.05 -6.57 -7.81
C ILE A 123 -3.81 -8.08 -7.73
N SER A 124 -2.56 -8.46 -7.46
CA SER A 124 -2.15 -9.87 -7.34
C SER A 124 -2.77 -10.57 -6.12
N ALA A 125 -3.17 -11.83 -6.28
CA ALA A 125 -3.56 -12.68 -5.15
C ALA A 125 -2.32 -13.00 -4.29
N PRO A 126 -2.46 -13.10 -2.95
CA PRO A 126 -3.69 -13.07 -2.17
C PRO A 126 -4.15 -11.66 -1.71
N GLY A 127 -3.80 -10.57 -2.42
CA GLY A 127 -3.95 -9.19 -1.92
C GLY A 127 -5.33 -8.82 -1.35
N TYR A 128 -6.41 -9.03 -2.10
CA TYR A 128 -7.77 -8.74 -1.62
C TYR A 128 -8.22 -9.62 -0.44
N GLU A 129 -7.77 -10.88 -0.42
CA GLU A 129 -8.03 -11.80 0.69
C GLU A 129 -7.32 -11.32 1.96
N THR A 130 -6.04 -10.95 1.85
CA THR A 130 -5.27 -10.39 2.96
C THR A 130 -5.91 -9.12 3.51
N ILE A 131 -6.37 -8.21 2.63
CA ILE A 131 -7.12 -7.01 3.03
C ILE A 131 -8.35 -7.40 3.86
N THR A 132 -9.15 -8.32 3.33
CA THR A 132 -10.43 -8.71 3.95
C THR A 132 -10.20 -9.38 5.31
N ASN A 133 -9.24 -10.31 5.39
CA ASN A 133 -8.93 -11.05 6.60
C ASN A 133 -8.40 -10.15 7.72
N VAL A 134 -7.49 -9.22 7.38
CA VAL A 134 -6.85 -8.34 8.35
C VAL A 134 -7.77 -7.19 8.73
N CYS A 135 -8.24 -6.42 7.75
CA CYS A 135 -8.99 -5.21 8.04
C CYS A 135 -10.42 -5.50 8.56
N GLY A 136 -10.96 -6.69 8.29
CA GLY A 136 -12.18 -7.17 8.93
C GLY A 136 -12.02 -7.57 10.41
N ALA A 137 -10.77 -7.71 10.90
CA ALA A 137 -10.47 -8.14 12.27
C ALA A 137 -9.92 -7.02 13.16
N ILE A 138 -9.27 -6.01 12.59
CA ILE A 138 -8.64 -4.92 13.32
C ILE A 138 -8.56 -3.66 12.47
N LYS A 139 -8.46 -2.49 13.14
CA LYS A 139 -8.12 -1.22 12.50
C LYS A 139 -6.90 -1.35 11.59
N CYS A 140 -7.06 -0.97 10.33
CA CYS A 140 -6.19 -1.34 9.24
C CYS A 140 -5.91 -0.18 8.28
N VAL A 141 -4.64 0.00 7.95
CA VAL A 141 -4.18 0.89 6.88
C VAL A 141 -3.75 0.02 5.71
N VAL A 142 -4.33 0.23 4.53
CA VAL A 142 -3.92 -0.43 3.30
C VAL A 142 -3.03 0.49 2.47
N VAL A 143 -1.90 -0.03 2.05
CA VAL A 143 -0.98 0.62 1.11
C VAL A 143 -0.97 -0.19 -0.19
N VAL A 144 -1.40 0.43 -1.29
CA VAL A 144 -1.44 -0.19 -2.61
C VAL A 144 -0.20 0.20 -3.41
N ILE A 145 0.57 -0.81 -3.81
CA ILE A 145 1.67 -0.70 -4.77
C ILE A 145 1.11 -1.00 -6.17
N SER A 146 1.14 -0.03 -7.07
CA SER A 146 0.63 -0.23 -8.43
C SER A 146 1.24 0.76 -9.42
N GLY A 147 1.32 0.37 -10.70
CA GLY A 147 1.75 1.29 -11.77
C GLY A 147 0.64 2.27 -12.20
N ARG A 148 -0.60 2.04 -11.72
CA ARG A 148 -1.83 2.67 -12.22
C ARG A 148 -2.99 2.52 -11.22
N PRO A 149 -4.12 3.23 -11.42
CA PRO A 149 -5.38 2.92 -10.74
C PRO A 149 -5.80 1.47 -11.00
N VAL A 150 -6.26 0.80 -9.95
CA VAL A 150 -6.67 -0.62 -9.94
C VAL A 150 -8.04 -0.76 -9.28
N VAL A 151 -8.72 -1.88 -9.52
CA VAL A 151 -9.99 -2.20 -8.85
C VAL A 151 -9.77 -2.21 -7.34
N ILE A 152 -10.39 -1.28 -6.63
CA ILE A 152 -10.28 -1.17 -5.16
C ILE A 152 -11.62 -0.85 -4.49
N GLU A 153 -12.57 -0.28 -5.23
CA GLU A 153 -13.89 0.15 -4.74
C GLU A 153 -14.60 -0.92 -3.90
N PRO A 154 -14.69 -2.20 -4.33
CA PRO A 154 -15.43 -3.22 -3.57
C PRO A 154 -14.87 -3.49 -2.17
N TYR A 155 -13.61 -3.12 -1.93
CA TYR A 155 -12.90 -3.36 -0.68
C TYR A 155 -12.79 -2.10 0.19
N MET A 156 -13.21 -0.94 -0.31
CA MET A 156 -13.11 0.34 0.41
C MET A 156 -13.82 0.33 1.76
N ALA A 157 -14.92 -0.42 1.89
CA ALA A 157 -15.66 -0.55 3.14
C ALA A 157 -14.87 -1.29 4.24
N HIS A 158 -13.95 -2.18 3.86
CA HIS A 158 -13.17 -2.98 4.82
C HIS A 158 -11.97 -2.21 5.40
N MET A 159 -11.50 -1.15 4.74
CA MET A 159 -10.25 -0.47 5.11
C MET A 159 -10.54 0.77 5.94
N ASP A 160 -9.81 1.02 7.02
CA ASP A 160 -9.95 2.30 7.74
C ASP A 160 -9.20 3.43 7.02
N ALA A 161 -8.04 3.14 6.42
CA ALA A 161 -7.31 4.06 5.57
C ALA A 161 -6.75 3.38 4.33
N LEU A 162 -6.64 4.13 3.23
CA LEU A 162 -6.11 3.66 1.96
C LEU A 162 -5.11 4.68 1.41
N VAL A 163 -3.93 4.19 1.04
CA VAL A 163 -2.85 4.97 0.45
C VAL A 163 -2.46 4.35 -0.89
N ALA A 164 -2.47 5.15 -1.96
CA ALA A 164 -1.82 4.79 -3.22
C ALA A 164 -0.35 5.20 -3.17
N ALA A 165 0.56 4.22 -3.19
CA ALA A 165 2.00 4.44 -3.11
C ALA A 165 2.71 4.35 -4.46
N TRP A 166 1.98 4.00 -5.52
CA TRP A 166 2.51 3.80 -6.86
C TRP A 166 3.59 2.71 -6.89
N LEU A 167 4.70 2.94 -7.59
CA LEU A 167 5.93 2.14 -7.53
C LEU A 167 7.03 2.98 -6.85
N PRO A 168 7.14 2.96 -5.50
CA PRO A 168 7.99 3.90 -4.77
C PRO A 168 9.51 3.63 -4.91
N GLY A 169 9.95 2.55 -5.55
CA GLY A 169 11.38 2.30 -5.73
C GLY A 169 12.07 1.85 -4.44
N THR A 170 13.36 2.10 -4.30
CA THR A 170 14.20 1.51 -3.23
C THR A 170 14.00 2.11 -1.84
N GLU A 171 13.39 3.30 -1.74
CA GLU A 171 13.36 4.10 -0.51
C GLU A 171 12.05 3.94 0.26
N GLY A 172 11.72 2.72 0.71
CA GLY A 172 10.49 2.42 1.45
C GLY A 172 10.31 3.24 2.74
N GLN A 173 11.39 3.83 3.25
CA GLN A 173 11.35 4.77 4.38
C GLN A 173 10.48 6.02 4.10
N GLY A 174 10.33 6.41 2.83
CA GLY A 174 9.44 7.52 2.44
C GLY A 174 7.96 7.19 2.66
N VAL A 175 7.58 5.90 2.60
CA VAL A 175 6.22 5.45 2.93
C VAL A 175 5.99 5.58 4.44
N ALA A 176 6.90 5.06 5.26
CA ALA A 176 6.79 5.14 6.71
C ALA A 176 6.82 6.60 7.23
N ASP A 177 7.55 7.49 6.56
CA ASP A 177 7.60 8.92 6.89
C ASP A 177 6.23 9.58 7.00
N VAL A 178 5.32 9.28 6.07
CA VAL A 178 3.97 9.86 6.07
C VAL A 178 2.99 9.02 6.89
N LEU A 179 3.15 7.69 6.93
CA LEU A 179 2.29 6.83 7.74
C LEU A 179 2.38 7.16 9.24
N PHE A 180 3.57 7.53 9.72
CA PHE A 180 3.85 7.84 11.12
C PHE A 180 3.96 9.35 11.41
N GLY A 181 3.61 10.20 10.45
CA GLY A 181 3.50 11.64 10.66
C GLY A 181 4.82 12.39 10.85
N ASN A 182 5.96 11.87 10.35
CA ASN A 182 7.17 12.68 10.19
C ASN A 182 6.93 13.82 9.19
N TYR A 183 6.09 13.53 8.19
CA TYR A 183 5.63 14.46 7.17
C TYR A 183 4.13 14.25 6.94
N GLY A 184 3.44 15.28 6.43
CA GLY A 184 2.05 15.14 5.96
C GLY A 184 1.98 14.60 4.53
N PHE A 185 0.85 14.00 4.17
CA PHE A 185 0.54 13.63 2.79
C PHE A 185 0.30 14.90 1.94
N THR A 186 0.97 14.98 0.79
CA THR A 186 0.81 16.09 -0.17
C THR A 186 0.48 15.64 -1.58
N GLY A 187 0.58 14.35 -1.87
CA GLY A 187 0.29 13.80 -3.20
C GLY A 187 -1.18 14.00 -3.56
N LYS A 188 -1.44 14.23 -4.85
CA LYS A 188 -2.77 14.26 -5.44
C LYS A 188 -2.79 13.29 -6.60
N LEU A 189 -3.97 12.72 -6.87
CA LEU A 189 -4.15 11.86 -8.03
C LEU A 189 -3.79 12.63 -9.32
N SER A 190 -2.84 12.09 -10.08
CA SER A 190 -2.48 12.56 -11.42
C SER A 190 -3.27 11.85 -12.52
N ARG A 191 -4.08 10.85 -12.14
CA ARG A 191 -4.96 10.08 -13.03
C ARG A 191 -6.32 9.87 -12.37
N THR A 192 -7.36 9.76 -13.20
CA THR A 192 -8.69 9.29 -12.81
C THR A 192 -8.59 7.90 -12.16
N TRP A 193 -9.16 7.72 -10.97
CA TRP A 193 -9.42 6.38 -10.44
C TRP A 193 -10.84 6.00 -10.85
N PHE A 194 -11.01 4.87 -11.52
CA PHE A 194 -12.32 4.40 -11.97
C PHE A 194 -13.05 3.61 -10.87
N LYS A 195 -14.39 3.57 -10.92
CA LYS A 195 -15.19 2.69 -10.07
C LYS A 195 -15.15 1.26 -10.60
N THR A 196 -15.36 1.10 -11.91
CA THR A 196 -15.30 -0.19 -12.62
C THR A 196 -14.52 -0.07 -13.93
N VAL A 197 -13.93 -1.18 -14.37
CA VAL A 197 -13.16 -1.20 -15.64
C VAL A 197 -14.03 -0.92 -16.87
N ASP A 198 -15.35 -1.16 -16.77
CA ASP A 198 -16.32 -0.91 -17.85
C ASP A 198 -16.48 0.59 -18.18
N GLN A 199 -16.05 1.48 -17.28
CA GLN A 199 -16.03 2.92 -17.53
C GLN A 199 -14.89 3.34 -18.46
N LEU A 200 -13.90 2.48 -18.71
CA LEU A 200 -12.71 2.85 -19.45
C LEU A 200 -12.97 2.86 -20.97
N PRO A 201 -12.42 3.84 -21.71
CA PRO A 201 -11.62 4.97 -21.24
C PRO A 201 -12.47 6.09 -20.61
N MET A 202 -11.98 6.67 -19.50
CA MET A 202 -12.59 7.80 -18.81
C MET A 202 -11.52 8.75 -18.23
N ASN A 203 -11.52 9.99 -18.69
CA ASN A 203 -10.55 11.02 -18.34
C ASN A 203 -11.25 12.32 -17.90
N VAL A 204 -10.52 13.15 -17.16
CA VAL A 204 -11.00 14.47 -16.73
C VAL A 204 -11.42 15.27 -17.97
N GLY A 205 -12.68 15.71 -17.98
CA GLY A 205 -13.27 16.48 -19.07
C GLY A 205 -14.14 15.67 -20.04
N ASP A 206 -14.15 14.34 -19.93
CA ASP A 206 -15.06 13.51 -20.73
C ASP A 206 -16.53 13.73 -20.33
N PRO A 207 -17.50 13.68 -21.28
CA PRO A 207 -18.92 13.89 -20.97
C PRO A 207 -19.50 12.86 -19.99
N HIS A 208 -18.95 11.65 -19.96
CA HIS A 208 -19.34 10.54 -19.08
C HIS A 208 -18.42 10.40 -17.85
N TYR A 209 -17.72 11.47 -17.45
CA TYR A 209 -16.77 11.46 -16.35
C TYR A 209 -17.46 11.22 -14.99
N ASP A 210 -17.36 9.98 -14.48
CA ASP A 210 -17.91 9.50 -13.20
C ASP A 210 -16.87 8.68 -12.41
N PRO A 211 -15.76 9.31 -11.94
CA PRO A 211 -14.74 8.65 -11.12
C PRO A 211 -15.27 8.13 -9.78
#